data_AF-A0A356QST3-F1
#
_entry.id   AF-A0A356QST3-F1
#
_cell.length_a   1.000
_cell.length_b   1.000
_cell.length_c   1.000
_cell.angle_alpha   90.00
_cell.angle_beta   90.00
_cell.angle_gamma   90.00
#
_symmetry.space_group_name_H-M   'P 1'
#
loop_
_entity.id
_entity.type
_entity.pdbx_description
1 polymer ?
#
loop_
_entity_poly.entity_id
_entity_poly.type
_entity_poly.pdbx_seq_one_letter_code
_entity_poly.pdbx_strand_id
1 'polypeptide(L)'
;MCDHQEEQMNQPSKKQFFEYMSDTFGYEFSCERAYELLKDVIREANNNQGTLKEFEELKKLNKQDSKIYRNYLAEKGIEKTPSEVREHFATIEYGLEFFSKNNQAHEEN
;
A
#
# COMPACT_ATOMS: atom_id res chain seq x y z
N MET A 1 -30.68 0.53 20.19
CA MET A 1 -29.84 -0.32 19.32
C MET A 1 -28.93 0.64 18.62
N CYS A 2 -27.68 0.74 19.06
CA CYS A 2 -26.74 1.68 18.47
C CYS A 2 -26.40 1.17 17.08
N ASP A 3 -26.86 1.90 16.06
CA ASP A 3 -26.37 1.83 14.70
C ASP A 3 -24.85 1.65 14.75
N HIS A 4 -24.41 0.42 14.46
CA HIS A 4 -23.07 0.20 13.97
C HIS A 4 -23.09 0.80 12.57
N GLN A 5 -22.86 2.11 12.48
CA GLN A 5 -22.26 2.67 11.29
C GLN A 5 -20.90 1.98 11.19
N GLU A 6 -20.86 0.85 10.47
CA GLU A 6 -19.63 0.42 9.84
C GLU A 6 -19.18 1.63 9.03
N GLU A 7 -18.22 2.37 9.60
CA GLU A 7 -17.41 3.36 8.93
C GLU A 7 -16.86 2.64 7.70
N GLN A 8 -17.56 2.79 6.57
CA GLN A 8 -17.13 2.36 5.25
C GLN A 8 -15.95 3.26 4.88
N MET A 9 -14.83 3.06 5.57
CA MET A 9 -13.57 3.67 5.19
C MET A 9 -13.24 3.09 3.84
N ASN A 10 -13.35 3.94 2.82
CA ASN A 10 -12.93 3.76 1.45
C ASN A 10 -11.76 2.77 1.37
N GLN A 11 -12.03 1.49 1.10
CA GLN A 11 -10.99 0.52 0.81
C GLN A 11 -10.99 0.32 -0.70
N PRO A 12 -9.83 0.32 -1.36
CA PRO A 12 -9.77 0.01 -2.77
C PRO A 12 -10.32 -1.39 -3.02
N SER A 13 -11.15 -1.51 -4.05
CA SER A 13 -11.71 -2.82 -4.43
C SER A 13 -10.57 -3.74 -4.84
N LYS A 14 -10.59 -5.00 -4.37
CA LYS A 14 -9.62 -6.04 -4.75
C LYS A 14 -9.39 -6.09 -6.27
N LYS A 15 -10.49 -5.99 -7.02
CA LYS A 15 -10.47 -5.95 -8.50
C LYS A 15 -9.68 -4.76 -9.05
N GLN A 16 -9.94 -3.54 -8.54
CA GLN A 16 -9.24 -2.33 -9.00
C GLN A 16 -7.74 -2.40 -8.69
N PHE A 17 -7.38 -2.93 -7.53
CA PHE A 17 -5.99 -3.14 -7.16
C PHE A 17 -5.31 -4.17 -8.07
N PHE A 18 -5.95 -5.30 -8.33
CA PHE A 18 -5.39 -6.34 -9.21
C PHE A 18 -5.27 -5.89 -10.66
N GLU A 19 -6.25 -5.14 -11.17
CA GLU A 19 -6.17 -4.52 -12.51
C GLU A 19 -5.01 -3.53 -12.59
N TYR A 20 -4.88 -2.63 -11.60
CA TYR A 20 -3.77 -1.67 -11.54
C TYR A 20 -2.40 -2.36 -11.54
N MET A 21 -2.24 -3.39 -10.70
CA MET A 21 -1.00 -4.15 -10.64
C MET A 21 -0.74 -4.91 -11.94
N SER A 22 -1.77 -5.51 -12.53
CA SER A 22 -1.63 -6.25 -13.78
C SER A 22 -1.20 -5.34 -14.93
N ASP A 23 -1.81 -4.16 -15.04
CA ASP A 23 -1.45 -3.14 -16.02
C ASP A 23 -0.05 -2.56 -15.77
N THR A 24 0.32 -2.35 -14.50
CA THR A 24 1.62 -1.77 -14.11
C THR A 24 2.78 -2.71 -14.47
N PHE A 25 2.60 -4.01 -14.26
CA PHE A 25 3.66 -5.00 -14.46
C PHE A 25 3.57 -5.78 -15.78
N GLY A 26 2.45 -5.67 -16.50
CA GLY A 26 2.24 -6.33 -17.79
C GLY A 26 2.03 -7.86 -17.69
N TYR A 27 1.60 -8.36 -16.51
CA TYR A 27 1.22 -9.76 -16.30
C TYR A 27 0.00 -9.85 -15.39
N GLU A 28 -0.74 -10.97 -15.45
CA GLU A 28 -1.90 -11.19 -14.59
C GLU A 28 -1.47 -11.25 -13.11
N PHE A 29 -1.83 -10.22 -12.35
CA PHE A 29 -1.54 -10.10 -10.93
C PHE A 29 -2.77 -10.47 -10.11
N SER A 30 -2.66 -11.57 -9.34
CA SER A 30 -3.75 -12.11 -8.51
C SER A 30 -3.30 -12.43 -7.08
N CYS A 31 -2.23 -11.78 -6.60
CA CYS A 31 -1.63 -12.07 -5.30
C CYS A 31 -2.51 -11.55 -4.14
N GLU A 32 -3.17 -12.48 -3.43
CA GLU A 32 -4.02 -12.13 -2.28
C GLU A 32 -3.23 -11.54 -1.12
N ARG A 33 -2.00 -12.01 -0.88
CA ARG A 33 -1.12 -11.46 0.17
C ARG A 33 -0.79 -9.99 -0.06
N ALA A 34 -0.68 -9.58 -1.32
CA ALA A 34 -0.48 -8.17 -1.65
C ALA A 34 -1.74 -7.34 -1.34
N TYR A 35 -2.94 -7.91 -1.54
CA TYR A 35 -4.16 -7.23 -1.16
C TYR A 35 -4.33 -7.10 0.36
N GLU A 36 -3.92 -8.12 1.13
CA GLU A 36 -3.89 -8.03 2.59
C GLU A 36 -2.93 -6.94 3.06
N LEU A 37 -1.73 -6.89 2.47
CA LEU A 37 -0.78 -5.81 2.73
C LEU A 37 -1.38 -4.43 2.44
N LEU A 38 -2.07 -4.27 1.32
CA LEU A 38 -2.71 -3.00 0.97
C LEU A 38 -3.65 -2.53 2.08
N LYS A 39 -4.46 -3.45 2.63
CA LYS A 39 -5.36 -3.14 3.74
C LYS A 39 -4.59 -2.77 5.00
N ASP A 40 -3.52 -3.50 5.30
CA ASP A 40 -2.67 -3.20 6.45
C ASP A 40 -2.02 -1.82 6.31
N VAL A 41 -1.51 -1.45 5.12
CA VAL A 41 -0.93 -0.14 4.83
C VAL A 41 -1.96 0.96 5.02
N ILE A 42 -3.17 0.80 4.48
CA ILE A 42 -4.24 1.80 4.63
C ILE A 42 -4.66 1.93 6.10
N ARG A 43 -4.77 0.81 6.82
CA ARG A 43 -5.09 0.79 8.24
C ARG A 43 -4.00 1.46 9.08
N GLU A 44 -2.73 1.16 8.80
CA GLU A 44 -1.59 1.75 9.51
C GLU A 44 -1.43 3.24 9.19
N ALA A 45 -1.61 3.65 7.93
CA ALA A 45 -1.58 5.05 7.54
C ALA A 45 -2.67 5.87 8.25
N ASN A 46 -3.85 5.27 8.48
CA ASN A 46 -4.94 5.93 9.19
C ASN A 46 -4.71 5.97 10.71
N ASN A 47 -4.22 4.88 11.31
CA ASN A 47 -4.00 4.80 12.75
C ASN A 47 -2.70 5.47 13.21
N ASN A 48 -1.71 5.61 12.34
CA ASN A 48 -0.38 6.09 12.69
C ASN A 48 0.19 7.01 11.59
N GLN A 49 0.07 8.32 11.82
CA GLN A 49 0.70 9.34 10.97
C GLN A 49 2.23 9.20 10.89
N GLY A 50 2.87 8.53 11.85
CA GLY A 50 4.30 8.21 11.79
C GLY A 50 4.67 7.25 10.66
N THR A 51 3.81 6.26 10.39
CA THR A 51 4.04 5.24 9.35
C THR A 51 3.92 5.85 7.95
N LEU A 52 3.04 6.85 7.76
CA LEU A 52 2.96 7.64 6.52
C LEU A 52 4.31 8.26 6.17
N LYS A 53 5.03 8.80 7.17
CA LYS A 53 6.33 9.42 6.98
C LYS A 53 7.39 8.39 6.57
N GLU A 54 7.42 7.22 7.20
CA GLU A 54 8.29 6.12 6.80
C GLU A 54 8.01 5.69 5.34
N PHE A 55 6.74 5.59 4.97
CA PHE A 55 6.34 5.21 3.62
C PHE A 55 6.64 6.30 2.57
N GLU A 56 6.50 7.59 2.90
CA GLU A 56 6.96 8.68 2.04
C GLU A 56 8.48 8.71 1.88
N GLU A 57 9.23 8.43 2.96
CA GLU A 57 10.68 8.27 2.89
C GLU A 57 11.07 7.08 2.01
N LEU A 58 10.33 5.97 2.08
CA LEU A 58 10.46 4.82 1.19
C LEU A 58 10.16 5.18 -0.28
N LYS A 59 9.11 5.97 -0.55
CA LYS A 59 8.80 6.49 -1.90
C LYS A 59 9.95 7.35 -2.44
N LYS A 60 10.58 8.14 -1.56
CA LYS A 60 11.70 9.03 -1.88
C LYS A 60 13.02 8.29 -2.07
N LEU A 61 13.20 7.14 -1.41
CA LEU A 61 14.31 6.18 -1.58
C LEU A 61 14.31 5.47 -2.97
N ASN A 62 13.56 5.98 -3.93
CA ASN A 62 13.27 5.42 -5.25
C ASN A 62 14.49 4.80 -5.99
N LYS A 63 14.23 3.66 -6.64
CA LYS A 63 15.02 2.85 -7.61
C LYS A 63 16.46 2.45 -7.27
N GLN A 64 17.29 3.30 -6.68
CA GLN A 64 18.71 2.99 -6.46
C GLN A 64 18.93 1.90 -5.40
N ASP A 65 18.00 1.77 -4.45
CA ASP A 65 18.21 0.94 -3.28
C ASP A 65 17.09 -0.08 -3.04
N SER A 66 16.65 -0.75 -4.11
CA SER A 66 15.84 -1.98 -4.00
C SER A 66 16.49 -3.02 -3.07
N LYS A 67 17.83 -2.98 -2.92
CA LYS A 67 18.58 -3.75 -1.94
C LYS A 67 18.36 -3.31 -0.50
N ILE A 68 18.36 -2.00 -0.20
CA ILE A 68 18.08 -1.50 1.15
C ILE A 68 16.66 -1.87 1.52
N TYR A 69 15.72 -1.71 0.60
CA TYR A 69 14.33 -2.08 0.86
C TYR A 69 14.15 -3.59 1.04
N ARG A 70 14.84 -4.42 0.24
CA ARG A 70 14.86 -5.87 0.45
C ARG A 70 15.46 -6.23 1.81
N ASN A 71 16.51 -5.54 2.25
CA ASN A 71 17.11 -5.72 3.58
C ASN A 71 16.14 -5.30 4.68
N TYR A 72 15.46 -4.16 4.56
CA TYR A 72 14.42 -3.72 5.50
C TYR A 72 13.30 -4.76 5.64
N LEU A 73 12.82 -5.31 4.52
CA LEU A 73 11.82 -6.38 4.54
C LEU A 73 12.38 -7.65 5.19
N ALA A 74 13.63 -8.01 4.90
CA ALA A 74 14.29 -9.16 5.53
C ALA A 74 14.50 -8.95 7.04
N GLU A 75 14.81 -7.75 7.51
CA GLU A 75 14.88 -7.39 8.94
C GLU A 75 13.53 -7.56 9.64
N LYS A 76 12.42 -7.32 8.92
CA LYS A 76 11.06 -7.61 9.38
C LYS A 76 10.65 -9.08 9.20
N GLY A 77 11.57 -9.95 8.78
CA GLY A 77 11.36 -11.38 8.57
C GLY A 77 10.65 -11.73 7.26
N ILE A 78 10.57 -10.79 6.32
CA ILE A 78 9.87 -10.95 5.04
C ILE A 78 10.90 -10.98 3.90
N GLU A 79 11.39 -12.17 3.57
CA GLU A 79 12.25 -12.35 2.39
C GLU A 79 11.43 -12.27 1.11
N LYS A 80 11.83 -11.36 0.21
CA LYS A 80 11.21 -11.18 -1.11
C LYS A 80 12.24 -11.17 -2.22
N THR A 81 11.89 -11.76 -3.35
CA THR A 81 12.65 -11.62 -4.60
C THR A 81 12.59 -10.19 -5.14
N PRO A 82 13.51 -9.77 -6.04
CA PRO A 82 13.46 -8.43 -6.62
C PRO A 82 12.14 -8.09 -7.33
N SER A 83 11.44 -9.08 -7.89
CA SER A 83 10.11 -8.89 -8.47
C SER A 83 9.05 -8.68 -7.40
N GLU A 84 9.00 -9.54 -6.38
CA GLU A 84 8.06 -9.39 -5.26
C GLU A 84 8.31 -8.10 -4.46
N VAL A 85 9.56 -7.64 -4.36
CA VAL A 85 9.91 -6.34 -3.79
C VAL A 85 9.24 -5.21 -4.58
N ARG A 86 9.27 -5.26 -5.91
CA ARG A 86 8.62 -4.25 -6.75
C ARG A 86 7.11 -4.28 -6.61
N GLU A 87 6.51 -5.46 -6.58
CA GLU A 87 5.07 -5.63 -6.35
C GLU A 87 4.66 -5.08 -4.97
N HIS A 88 5.44 -5.42 -3.94
CA HIS A 88 5.21 -4.97 -2.58
C HIS A 88 5.29 -3.44 -2.46
N PHE A 89 6.27 -2.85 -3.14
CA PHE A 89 6.42 -1.40 -3.20
C PHE A 89 5.26 -0.73 -3.96
N ALA A 90 4.87 -1.26 -5.13
CA ALA A 90 3.73 -0.74 -5.89
C ALA A 90 2.41 -0.83 -5.11
N THR A 91 2.27 -1.86 -4.28
CA THR A 91 1.12 -2.01 -3.37
C THR A 91 1.07 -0.90 -2.32
N ILE A 92 2.21 -0.59 -1.71
CA ILE A 92 2.35 0.48 -0.73
C ILE A 92 2.08 1.84 -1.38
N GLU A 93 2.68 2.11 -2.54
CA GLU A 93 2.42 3.35 -3.30
C GLU A 93 0.93 3.52 -3.60
N TYR A 94 0.28 2.47 -4.07
CA TYR A 94 -1.15 2.51 -4.35
C TYR A 94 -1.98 2.79 -3.09
N GLY A 95 -1.66 2.16 -1.96
CA GLY A 95 -2.33 2.41 -0.68
C GLY A 95 -2.17 3.85 -0.18
N LEU A 96 -0.96 4.41 -0.29
CA LEU A 96 -0.67 5.80 0.08
C LEU A 96 -1.37 6.80 -0.82
N GLU A 97 -1.35 6.59 -2.15
CA GLU A 97 -2.04 7.47 -3.09
C GLU A 97 -3.55 7.42 -2.89
N PHE A 98 -4.08 6.23 -2.59
CA PHE A 98 -5.48 6.07 -2.24
C PHE A 98 -5.82 6.84 -0.96
N PHE A 99 -5.00 6.72 0.10
CA PHE A 99 -5.20 7.45 1.35
C PHE A 99 -5.07 8.97 1.16
N SER A 100 -4.04 9.43 0.44
CA SER A 100 -3.80 10.84 0.13
C SER A 100 -4.96 11.47 -0.65
N LYS A 101 -5.49 10.79 -1.67
CA LYS A 101 -6.68 11.24 -2.41
C LYS A 101 -7.93 11.30 -1.54
N ASN A 102 -8.11 10.35 -0.62
CA ASN A 102 -9.24 10.35 0.30
C ASN A 102 -9.14 11.46 1.36
N ASN A 103 -7.93 11.79 1.83
CA ASN A 103 -7.74 12.92 2.75
C ASN A 103 -7.94 14.27 2.06
N GLN A 104 -7.50 14.45 0.81
CA GLN A 104 -7.77 15.69 0.06
C GLN A 104 -9.26 15.91 -0.19
N ALA A 105 -10.05 14.85 -0.40
CA ALA A 105 -11.49 14.96 -0.58
C ALA A 105 -12.24 15.42 0.68
N HIS A 106 -11.60 15.38 1.86
CA HIS A 106 -12.19 15.79 3.13
C HIS A 106 -11.90 17.26 3.50
N GLU A 107 -11.04 17.97 2.75
CA GLU A 107 -10.72 19.39 2.96
C GLU A 107 -11.49 20.36 2.04
N GLU A 108 -12.34 19.88 1.12
CA GLU A 108 -13.16 20.71 0.21
C GLU A 108 -14.66 20.79 0.61
N ASN A 109 -15.01 20.74 1.90
CA ASN A 109 -16.38 21.07 2.35
C ASN A 109 -16.41 22.00 3.57
#